data_AF-A0A2V8CBK8-F1
#
_entry.id   AF-A0A2V8CBK8-F1
#
_cell.length_a   1.000
_cell.length_b   1.000
_cell.length_c   1.000
_cell.angle_alpha   90.00
_cell.angle_beta   90.00
_cell.angle_gamma   90.00
#
_symmetry.space_group_name_H-M   'P 1'
#
loop_
_entity.id
_entity.type
_entity.pdbx_description
1 polymer ?
#
loop_
_entity_poly.entity_id
_entity_poly.type
_entity_poly.pdbx_seq_one_letter_code
_entity_poly.pdbx_strand_id
1 'polypeptide(L)'
;ALLRASPKVQARSAQTVYRARSRAIHRYVLCRAEGTCEACGVPAPFTAALGSPYLEPHHIKRLADDGPDHPARVIALCPNCHRRAHYAIDARKFNGSLVEKVSRIEEEMNGRGHE
;
A
#
# COMPACT_ATOMS: atom_id res chain seq x y z
N ALA A 1 -30.20 -28.63 32.54
CA ALA A 1 -30.46 -28.05 31.21
C ALA A 1 -29.27 -27.16 30.83
N LEU A 2 -28.64 -27.44 29.69
CA LEU A 2 -27.41 -26.81 29.17
C LEU A 2 -27.62 -25.32 28.86
N LEU A 3 -26.92 -24.42 29.56
CA LEU A 3 -26.73 -23.04 29.10
C LEU A 3 -25.54 -23.02 28.14
N ARG A 4 -25.89 -22.64 26.91
CA ARG A 4 -25.13 -22.76 25.68
C ARG A 4 -23.93 -21.80 25.65
N ALA A 5 -22.81 -22.29 25.13
CA ALA A 5 -21.64 -21.50 24.79
C ALA A 5 -21.96 -20.38 23.77
N SER A 6 -21.37 -19.21 23.97
CA SER A 6 -21.50 -18.04 23.10
C SER A 6 -20.78 -18.26 21.74
N PRO A 7 -21.33 -17.76 20.62
CA PRO A 7 -20.82 -18.07 19.29
C PRO A 7 -19.60 -17.21 18.90
N LYS A 8 -18.43 -17.84 18.73
CA LYS A 8 -17.18 -17.28 18.17
C LYS A 8 -17.22 -17.03 16.63
N VAL A 9 -18.38 -16.71 16.04
CA VAL A 9 -18.58 -16.83 14.58
C VAL A 9 -18.32 -15.53 13.79
N GLN A 10 -18.22 -14.35 14.43
CA GLN A 10 -18.15 -13.07 13.69
C GLN A 10 -16.72 -12.56 13.33
N ALA A 11 -15.66 -13.01 14.02
CA ALA A 11 -14.31 -12.47 13.79
C ALA A 11 -13.62 -13.01 12.52
N ARG A 12 -13.99 -14.22 12.06
CA ARG A 12 -13.35 -14.88 10.90
C ARG A 12 -13.70 -14.24 9.55
N SER A 13 -14.92 -13.71 9.40
CA SER A 13 -15.37 -13.07 8.15
C SER A 13 -14.72 -11.70 7.96
N ALA A 14 -14.68 -10.86 9.01
CA ALA A 14 -14.11 -9.52 8.96
C ALA A 14 -12.61 -9.54 8.57
N GLN A 15 -11.83 -10.44 9.14
CA GLN A 15 -10.41 -10.60 8.80
C GLN A 15 -10.19 -11.05 7.35
N THR A 16 -11.09 -11.89 6.81
CA THR A 16 -11.01 -12.35 5.42
C THR A 16 -11.28 -11.22 4.45
N VAL A 17 -12.30 -10.40 4.72
CA VAL A 17 -12.64 -9.22 3.92
C VAL A 17 -11.50 -8.19 3.94
N TYR A 18 -10.92 -7.92 5.11
CA TYR A 18 -9.78 -7.02 5.25
C TYR A 18 -8.61 -7.47 4.37
N ARG A 19 -8.18 -8.74 4.47
CA ARG A 19 -7.06 -9.27 3.67
C ARG A 19 -7.32 -9.21 2.17
N ALA A 20 -8.56 -9.46 1.74
CA ALA A 20 -8.94 -9.35 0.34
C ALA A 20 -8.81 -7.90 -0.16
N ARG A 21 -9.27 -6.93 0.64
CA ARG A 21 -9.13 -5.49 0.35
C ARG A 21 -7.66 -5.06 0.28
N SER A 22 -6.83 -5.46 1.23
CA SER A 22 -5.39 -5.16 1.23
C SER A 22 -4.72 -5.68 -0.04
N ARG A 23 -5.02 -6.93 -0.44
CA ARG A 23 -4.51 -7.50 -1.70
C ARG A 23 -4.95 -6.70 -2.93
N ALA A 24 -6.20 -6.26 -2.98
CA ALA A 24 -6.71 -5.46 -4.09
C ALA A 24 -5.97 -4.11 -4.19
N ILE A 25 -5.71 -3.46 -3.05
CA ILE A 25 -5.00 -2.18 -3.01
C ILE A 25 -3.53 -2.34 -3.33
N HIS A 26 -2.88 -3.38 -2.84
CA HIS A 26 -1.49 -3.68 -3.20
C HIS A 26 -1.37 -3.89 -4.72
N ARG A 27 -2.30 -4.62 -5.33
CA ARG A 27 -2.33 -4.80 -6.78
C ARG A 27 -2.55 -3.48 -7.50
N TYR A 28 -3.53 -2.69 -7.07
CA TYR A 28 -3.80 -1.37 -7.65
C TYR A 28 -2.55 -0.48 -7.63
N VAL A 29 -1.87 -0.38 -6.48
CA VAL A 29 -0.68 0.47 -6.33
C VAL A 29 0.47 0.00 -7.21
N LEU A 30 0.66 -1.31 -7.36
CA LEU A 30 1.67 -1.85 -8.28
C LEU A 30 1.33 -1.57 -9.75
N CYS A 31 0.04 -1.60 -10.12
CA CYS A 31 -0.40 -1.23 -11.46
C CYS A 31 -0.23 0.27 -11.72
N ARG A 32 -0.65 1.13 -10.77
CA ARG A 32 -0.50 2.59 -10.81
C ARG A 32 0.96 3.02 -11.02
N ALA A 33 1.88 2.29 -10.40
CA ALA A 33 3.31 2.59 -10.45
C ALA A 33 3.96 2.29 -11.82
N GLU A 34 3.32 1.46 -12.66
CA GLU A 34 3.83 1.09 -13.99
C GLU A 34 5.30 0.63 -13.99
N GLY A 35 5.70 -0.10 -12.93
CA GLY A 35 7.06 -0.59 -12.77
C GLY A 35 8.10 0.46 -12.40
N THR A 36 7.70 1.69 -12.06
CA THR A 36 8.57 2.77 -11.61
C THR A 36 8.34 3.08 -10.13
N CYS A 37 9.41 3.25 -9.37
CA CYS A 37 9.31 3.63 -7.95
C CYS A 37 8.69 5.02 -7.82
N GLU A 38 7.58 5.13 -7.08
CA GLU A 38 6.84 6.39 -6.93
C GLU A 38 7.58 7.40 -6.02
N ALA A 39 8.60 6.95 -5.27
CA ALA A 39 9.44 7.83 -4.47
C ALA A 39 10.63 8.40 -5.24
N CYS A 40 11.41 7.59 -5.96
CA CYS A 40 12.64 8.05 -6.60
C CYS A 40 12.53 8.21 -8.13
N GLY A 41 11.44 7.75 -8.76
CA GLY A 41 11.26 7.79 -10.21
C GLY A 41 12.15 6.82 -10.99
N VAL A 42 12.87 5.92 -10.30
CA VAL A 42 13.72 4.92 -10.94
C VAL A 42 12.90 3.66 -11.23
N PRO A 43 13.08 3.01 -12.41
CA PRO A 43 12.47 1.71 -12.69
C PRO A 43 12.76 0.66 -11.63
N ALA A 44 11.89 -0.34 -11.52
CA ALA A 44 12.10 -1.48 -10.65
C ALA A 44 13.49 -2.11 -10.91
N PRO A 45 14.23 -2.48 -9.86
CA PRO A 45 15.62 -2.94 -10.00
C PRO A 45 15.74 -4.28 -10.73
N PHE A 46 14.67 -5.08 -10.76
CA PHE A 46 14.61 -6.36 -11.46
C PHE A 46 13.16 -6.77 -11.72
N THR A 47 13.00 -7.78 -12.57
CA THR A 47 11.72 -8.45 -12.84
C THR A 47 11.56 -9.65 -11.92
N ALA A 48 10.41 -9.78 -11.27
CA ALA A 48 10.07 -10.92 -10.44
C ALA A 48 9.92 -12.20 -11.29
N ALA A 49 9.96 -13.37 -10.63
CA ALA A 49 9.83 -14.67 -11.30
C ALA A 49 8.55 -14.80 -12.16
N LEU A 50 7.48 -14.07 -11.81
CA LEU A 50 6.22 -14.04 -12.53
C LEU A 50 6.17 -12.99 -13.66
N GLY A 51 7.32 -12.40 -14.04
CA GLY A 51 7.43 -11.46 -15.15
C GLY A 51 7.06 -10.01 -14.83
N SER A 52 6.69 -9.67 -13.60
CA SER A 52 6.32 -8.32 -13.19
C SER A 52 7.51 -7.51 -12.65
N PRO A 53 7.58 -6.18 -12.88
CA PRO A 53 8.56 -5.31 -12.22
C PRO A 53 8.49 -5.43 -10.70
N TYR A 54 9.63 -5.57 -10.01
CA TYR A 54 9.65 -5.74 -8.56
C TYR A 54 9.59 -4.40 -7.81
N LEU A 55 8.43 -4.11 -7.23
CA LEU A 55 8.21 -3.01 -6.28
C LEU A 55 7.47 -3.54 -5.04
N GLU A 56 7.63 -2.83 -3.92
CA GLU A 56 7.07 -3.19 -2.62
C GLU A 56 6.03 -2.13 -2.21
N PRO A 57 4.75 -2.51 -2.04
CA PRO A 57 3.74 -1.61 -1.47
C PRO A 57 4.09 -1.26 -0.03
N HIS A 58 4.02 0.02 0.30
CA HIS A 58 4.37 0.55 1.61
C HIS A 58 3.27 1.48 2.15
N HIS A 59 2.86 1.28 3.40
CA HIS A 59 1.89 2.13 4.10
C HIS A 59 2.57 3.35 4.72
N ILE A 60 2.37 4.54 4.14
CA ILE A 60 3.01 5.80 4.57
C ILE A 60 2.41 6.39 5.85
N LYS A 61 1.17 6.01 6.19
CA LYS A 61 0.52 6.40 7.44
C LYS A 61 0.11 5.15 8.22
N ARG A 62 0.91 4.79 9.21
CA ARG A 62 0.51 3.83 10.24
C ARG A 62 -0.44 4.54 11.20
N LEU A 63 -1.74 4.56 10.89
CA LEU A 63 -2.71 4.86 11.93
C LEU A 63 -2.63 3.72 12.94
N ALA A 64 -2.52 4.06 14.22
CA ALA A 64 -2.51 3.09 15.31
C ALA A 64 -3.75 2.17 15.32
N ASP A 65 -4.77 2.51 14.52
CA ASP A 65 -6.04 1.78 14.39
C ASP A 65 -6.31 1.28 12.96
N ASP A 66 -5.26 0.99 12.18
CA ASP A 66 -5.30 0.23 10.91
C ASP A 66 -6.59 0.40 10.09
N GLY A 67 -7.01 1.66 9.95
CA GLY A 67 -8.24 2.01 9.29
C GLY A 67 -8.20 1.46 7.87
N PRO A 68 -9.35 1.10 7.30
CA PRO A 68 -9.42 0.33 6.07
C PRO A 68 -8.46 0.84 5.00
N ASP A 69 -7.61 -0.06 4.46
CA ASP A 69 -6.60 0.28 3.46
C ASP A 69 -7.20 1.19 2.38
N HIS A 70 -6.47 2.24 2.00
CA HIS A 70 -6.88 3.20 0.98
C HIS A 70 -5.73 3.45 0.01
N PRO A 71 -5.95 3.49 -1.32
CA PRO A 71 -4.91 3.76 -2.31
C PRO A 71 -4.05 5.00 -2.01
N ALA A 72 -4.68 6.10 -1.61
CA ALA A 72 -4.00 7.32 -1.17
C ALA A 72 -3.11 7.19 0.10
N ARG A 73 -3.02 6.01 0.72
CA ARG A 73 -2.18 5.73 1.91
C ARG A 73 -1.12 4.65 1.65
N VAL A 74 -1.02 4.17 0.42
CA VAL A 74 -0.09 3.11 0.02
C VAL A 74 0.71 3.59 -1.20
N ILE A 75 2.00 3.34 -1.19
CA ILE A 75 2.95 3.76 -2.24
C ILE A 75 3.80 2.58 -2.71
N ALA A 76 4.08 2.48 -4.00
CA ALA A 76 4.97 1.47 -4.57
C ALA A 76 6.43 1.96 -4.51
N LEU A 77 7.27 1.23 -3.78
CA LEU A 77 8.68 1.59 -3.59
C LEU A 77 9.61 0.53 -4.16
N CYS A 78 10.78 0.95 -4.64
CA CYS A 78 11.89 0.02 -4.82
C CYS A 78 12.43 -0.41 -3.43
N PRO A 79 13.16 -1.54 -3.34
CA PRO A 79 13.68 -2.05 -2.07
C PRO A 79 14.50 -1.03 -1.28
N ASN A 80 15.28 -0.19 -1.97
CA ASN A 80 16.11 0.83 -1.34
C ASN A 80 15.25 1.94 -0.70
N CYS A 81 14.26 2.46 -1.43
CA CYS A 81 13.35 3.47 -0.90
C CYS A 81 12.49 2.89 0.23
N HIS A 82 12.05 1.64 0.11
CA HIS A 82 11.27 0.98 1.14
C HIS A 82 12.06 0.84 2.45
N ARG A 83 13.32 0.41 2.37
CA ARG A 83 14.21 0.36 3.55
C ARG A 83 14.49 1.74 4.12
N ARG A 84 14.69 2.78 3.29
CA ARG A 84 14.85 4.16 3.77
C ARG A 84 13.62 4.63 4.55
N ALA A 85 12.41 4.33 4.07
CA ALA A 85 11.16 4.68 4.75
C ALA A 85 11.03 4.06 6.15
N HIS A 86 11.66 2.90 6.38
CA HIS A 86 11.64 2.24 7.69
C HIS A 86 12.82 2.60 8.60
N TYR A 87 14.03 2.71 8.06
CA TYR A 87 15.26 2.60 8.85
C TYR A 87 16.22 3.78 8.72
N ALA A 88 16.03 4.67 7.75
CA ALA A 88 16.96 5.78 7.60
C ALA A 88 16.78 6.81 8.72
N ILE A 89 17.86 7.54 9.01
CA ILE A 89 17.87 8.65 9.98
C ILE A 89 16.79 9.70 9.60
N ASP A 90 16.57 9.90 8.30
CA ASP A 90 15.61 10.83 7.76
C ASP A 90 14.23 10.20 7.45
N ALA A 91 13.95 8.98 7.90
CA ALA A 91 12.72 8.24 7.60
C ALA A 91 11.45 9.07 7.83
N ARG A 92 11.38 9.85 8.93
CA ARG A 92 10.23 10.74 9.19
C ARG A 92 10.03 11.78 8.10
N LYS A 93 11.09 12.47 7.70
CA LYS A 93 11.06 13.48 6.62
C LYS A 93 10.74 12.82 5.28
N PHE A 94 11.36 11.67 5.02
CA PHE A 94 11.14 10.92 3.79
C PHE A 94 9.68 10.49 3.66
N ASN A 95 9.09 9.88 4.69
CA ASN A 95 7.67 9.51 4.70
C ASN A 95 6.73 10.70 4.52
N GLY A 96 7.05 11.86 5.11
CA GLY A 96 6.31 13.11 4.87
C GLY A 96 6.24 13.46 3.38
N SER A 97 7.37 13.37 2.68
CA SER A 97 7.40 13.59 1.22
C SER A 97 6.63 12.54 0.42
N LEU A 98 6.51 11.30 0.93
CA LEU A 98 5.74 10.24 0.25
C LEU A 98 4.23 10.54 0.30
N VAL A 99 3.75 11.15 1.38
CA VAL A 99 2.35 11.59 1.52
C VAL A 99 1.99 12.58 0.42
N GLU A 100 2.82 13.61 0.23
CA GLU A 100 2.60 14.63 -0.81
C GLU A 100 2.61 14.02 -2.23
N LYS A 101 3.54 13.08 -2.49
CA LYS A 101 3.64 12.40 -3.78
C LYS A 101 2.40 11.57 -4.09
N VAL A 102 1.93 10.76 -3.14
CA VAL A 102 0.75 9.92 -3.36
C VAL A 102 -0.50 10.77 -3.59
N SER A 103 -0.68 11.86 -2.83
CA SER A 103 -1.78 12.81 -3.08
C SER A 103 -1.78 13.31 -4.51
N ARG A 104 -0.62 13.76 -5.01
CA ARG A 104 -0.50 14.25 -6.40
C ARG A 104 -0.81 13.16 -7.43
N ILE A 105 -0.25 11.95 -7.27
CA ILE A 105 -0.47 10.84 -8.19
C ILE A 105 -1.98 10.51 -8.28
N GLU A 106 -2.66 10.41 -7.14
CA GLU A 106 -4.09 10.10 -7.10
C GLU A 106 -4.96 11.23 -7.71
N GLU A 107 -4.61 12.49 -7.46
CA GLU A 107 -5.26 13.65 -8.10
C GLU A 107 -5.10 13.62 -9.63
N GLU A 108 -3.88 13.38 -10.12
CA GLU A 108 -3.58 13.27 -11.56
C GLU A 108 -4.31 12.07 -12.20
N MET A 109 -4.47 10.95 -11.50
CA MET A 109 -5.25 9.81 -12.00
C MET A 109 -6.74 10.11 -12.10
N ASN A 110 -7.31 10.81 -11.11
CA ASN A 110 -8.73 11.17 -11.13
C ASN A 110 -9.05 12.23 -12.19
N GLY A 111 -8.10 13.11 -12.51
CA GLY A 111 -8.26 14.11 -13.57
C GLY A 111 -8.21 13.56 -14.99
N ARG A 112 -7.57 12.38 -15.20
CA ARG A 112 -7.42 11.73 -16.52
C ARG A 112 -8.66 10.98 -17.01
N GLY A 113 -9.76 10.98 -16.25
CA GLY A 113 -11.01 10.29 -16.59
C GLY A 113 -12.04 11.11 -17.37
N HIS A 114 -11.66 12.27 -17.93
CA HIS A 114 -12.55 13.24 -18.57
C HIS A 114 -12.16 13.59 -20.02
N GLU A 115 -11.58 12.64 -20.76
CA GLU A 115 -11.32 12.76 -22.21
C GLU A 115 -11.87 11.55 -22.97
#